data_AF-A0A8H7Q0J4-F1
#
_entry.id   AF-A0A8H7Q0J4-F1
#
_cell.length_a   1.000
_cell.length_b   1.000
_cell.length_c   1.000
_cell.angle_alpha   90.00
_cell.angle_beta   90.00
_cell.angle_gamma   90.00
#
_symmetry.space_group_name_H-M   'P 1'
#
loop_
_entity.id
_entity.type
_entity.pdbx_description
1 polymer ?
#
loop_
_entity_poly.entity_id
_entity_poly.type
_entity_poly.pdbx_seq_one_letter_code
_entity_poly.pdbx_strand_id
1 'polypeptide(L)'
;MASSAGGSDLFASYEQDFNTICEAIRNKVDKQIPSQSGEQRKATVRAAEREIDEADEIIAQMEMEILNIPTASRTRLQTKLRLFKSEFEKIKRDLRRATTQAPTSNSREELFSGMDTSDADLDASTVDQRSRLLTGTDRLGESSRKLQDSHRLALETENVGINILGTLKGQRETILRSRDTLAESDSNIDRASKTLKGMARRMATNKMITVAIILVLIALIVLIIWSKFA
;
A
#
# COMPACT_ATOMS: atom_id res chain seq x y z
N MET A 1 6.12 -7.79 24.97
CA MET A 1 6.99 -6.95 24.11
C MET A 1 7.50 -7.67 22.85
N ALA A 2 7.50 -9.02 22.77
CA ALA A 2 8.02 -9.76 21.61
C ALA A 2 7.09 -9.82 20.36
N SER A 3 5.78 -9.56 20.50
CA SER A 3 4.81 -9.74 19.42
C SER A 3 4.83 -8.62 18.36
N SER A 4 5.38 -7.45 18.69
CA SER A 4 5.37 -6.29 17.78
C SER A 4 6.42 -6.38 16.67
N ALA A 5 7.49 -7.15 16.85
CA ALA A 5 8.55 -7.33 15.84
C ALA A 5 8.13 -8.38 14.81
N GLY A 6 7.53 -9.49 15.26
CA GLY A 6 7.07 -10.56 14.37
C GLY A 6 6.04 -10.11 13.34
N GLY A 7 5.13 -9.20 13.68
CA GLY A 7 4.12 -8.72 12.73
C GLY A 7 4.67 -7.82 11.62
N SER A 8 5.76 -7.09 11.85
CA SER A 8 6.41 -6.32 10.77
C SER A 8 7.22 -7.21 9.84
N ASP A 9 7.84 -8.26 10.38
CA ASP A 9 8.65 -9.20 9.60
C ASP A 9 7.76 -10.10 8.74
N LEU A 10 6.62 -10.53 9.26
CA LEU A 10 5.63 -11.31 8.51
C LEU A 10 5.00 -10.46 7.38
N PHE A 11 4.67 -9.20 7.67
CA PHE A 11 4.21 -8.27 6.64
C PHE A 11 5.24 -8.06 5.53
N ALA A 12 6.53 -7.97 5.88
CA ALA A 12 7.61 -7.82 4.90
C ALA A 12 7.76 -9.08 4.02
N SER A 13 7.57 -10.28 4.58
CA SER A 13 7.53 -11.53 3.80
C SER A 13 6.38 -11.51 2.80
N TYR A 14 5.16 -11.17 3.25
CA TYR A 14 4.01 -11.07 2.34
C TYR A 14 4.18 -9.97 1.28
N GLU A 15 4.82 -8.85 1.61
CA GLU A 15 5.17 -7.79 0.65
C GLU A 15 6.11 -8.33 -0.43
N GLN A 16 7.11 -9.13 -0.07
CA GLN A 16 8.03 -9.75 -1.03
C GLN A 16 7.34 -10.80 -1.91
N ASP A 17 6.51 -11.67 -1.32
CA ASP A 17 5.78 -12.71 -2.04
C ASP A 17 4.79 -12.08 -3.03
N PHE A 18 4.05 -11.05 -2.59
CA PHE A 18 3.14 -10.28 -3.43
C PHE A 18 3.85 -9.64 -4.63
N ASN A 19 4.99 -8.99 -4.41
CA ASN A 19 5.77 -8.38 -5.50
C ASN A 19 6.26 -9.42 -6.51
N THR A 20 6.72 -10.58 -6.03
CA THR A 20 7.20 -11.67 -6.89
C THR A 20 6.08 -12.20 -7.80
N ILE A 21 4.88 -12.40 -7.24
CA ILE A 21 3.71 -12.84 -8.01
C ILE A 21 3.25 -11.76 -8.98
N CYS A 22 3.22 -10.49 -8.56
CA CYS A 22 2.90 -9.37 -9.46
C CYS A 22 3.85 -9.26 -10.65
N GLU A 23 5.16 -9.45 -10.45
CA GLU A 23 6.14 -9.46 -11.53
C GLU A 23 5.95 -10.67 -12.47
N ALA A 24 5.65 -11.85 -11.91
CA ALA A 24 5.36 -13.05 -12.69
C ALA A 24 4.12 -12.85 -13.58
N ILE A 25 3.03 -12.33 -13.03
CA ILE A 25 1.80 -12.03 -13.78
C ILE A 25 2.09 -10.98 -14.86
N ARG A 26 2.78 -9.89 -14.52
CA ARG A 26 3.11 -8.83 -15.49
C ARG A 26 3.95 -9.36 -16.66
N ASN A 27 4.93 -10.23 -16.39
CA ASN A 27 5.73 -10.88 -17.44
C ASN A 27 4.87 -11.78 -18.35
N LYS A 28 3.92 -12.52 -17.78
CA LYS A 28 2.96 -13.32 -18.56
C LYS A 28 2.04 -12.46 -19.41
N VAL A 29 1.51 -11.38 -18.87
CA VAL A 29 0.61 -10.44 -19.56
C VAL A 29 1.32 -9.68 -20.68
N ASP A 30 2.53 -9.18 -20.44
CA ASP A 30 3.23 -8.33 -21.40
C ASP A 30 3.99 -9.12 -22.48
N LYS A 31 4.54 -10.30 -22.13
CA LYS A 31 5.42 -11.05 -23.04
C LYS A 31 4.85 -12.37 -23.54
N GLN A 32 4.19 -13.15 -22.67
CA GLN A 32 3.77 -14.52 -23.03
C GLN A 32 2.41 -14.58 -23.71
N ILE A 33 1.40 -13.90 -23.16
CA ILE A 33 0.03 -13.90 -23.71
C ILE A 33 -0.02 -13.30 -25.14
N PRO A 34 0.74 -12.25 -25.49
CA PRO A 34 0.76 -11.71 -26.85
C PRO A 34 1.57 -12.55 -27.86
N SER A 35 2.56 -13.31 -27.40
CA SER A 35 3.43 -14.13 -28.26
C SER A 35 2.90 -15.55 -28.49
N GLN A 36 1.93 -16.00 -27.71
CA GLN A 36 1.31 -17.33 -27.81
C GLN A 36 -0.05 -17.27 -28.49
N SER A 37 -0.42 -18.33 -29.21
CA SER A 37 -1.72 -18.49 -29.85
C SER A 37 -2.39 -19.81 -29.45
N GLY A 38 -3.72 -19.90 -29.63
CA GLY A 38 -4.49 -21.14 -29.42
C GLY A 38 -4.46 -21.70 -27.99
N GLU A 39 -4.19 -23.00 -27.87
CA GLU A 39 -4.21 -23.78 -26.63
C GLU A 39 -3.18 -23.27 -25.59
N GLN A 40 -1.98 -22.92 -26.03
CA GLN A 40 -0.90 -22.42 -25.16
C GLN A 40 -1.28 -21.09 -24.52
N ARG A 41 -1.86 -20.16 -25.30
CA ARG A 41 -2.37 -18.88 -24.77
C ARG A 41 -3.44 -19.12 -23.70
N LYS A 42 -4.38 -20.04 -23.96
CA LYS A 42 -5.45 -20.37 -23.01
C LYS A 42 -4.93 -21.00 -21.72
N ALA A 43 -3.88 -21.84 -21.81
CA ALA A 43 -3.22 -22.41 -20.65
C ALA A 43 -2.50 -21.34 -19.82
N THR A 44 -1.76 -20.42 -20.46
CA THR A 44 -1.05 -19.33 -19.79
C THR A 44 -2.00 -18.33 -19.15
N VAL A 45 -3.13 -18.01 -19.79
CA VAL A 45 -4.20 -17.18 -19.20
C VAL A 45 -4.75 -17.83 -17.94
N ARG A 46 -5.11 -19.12 -17.97
CA ARG A 46 -5.59 -19.84 -16.76
C ARG A 46 -4.54 -19.90 -15.65
N ALA A 47 -3.27 -20.03 -16.01
CA ALA A 47 -2.18 -20.00 -15.03
C ALA A 47 -2.06 -18.62 -14.37
N ALA A 48 -2.18 -17.56 -15.16
CA ALA A 48 -2.15 -16.19 -14.65
C ALA A 48 -3.42 -15.83 -13.84
N GLU A 49 -4.59 -16.40 -14.17
CA GLU A 49 -5.80 -16.29 -13.35
C GLU A 49 -5.61 -16.93 -11.97
N ARG A 50 -4.97 -18.11 -11.88
CA ARG A 50 -4.64 -18.74 -10.59
C ARG A 50 -3.68 -17.91 -9.75
N GLU A 51 -2.65 -17.32 -10.37
CA GLU A 51 -1.71 -16.43 -9.68
C GLU A 51 -2.37 -15.13 -9.21
N ILE A 52 -3.42 -14.66 -9.91
CA ILE A 52 -4.25 -13.55 -9.43
C ILE A 52 -5.02 -13.97 -8.17
N ASP A 53 -5.62 -15.16 -8.14
CA ASP A 53 -6.32 -15.64 -6.94
C ASP A 53 -5.36 -15.77 -5.74
N GLU A 54 -4.15 -16.28 -5.96
CA GLU A 54 -3.10 -16.37 -4.93
C GLU A 54 -2.67 -14.99 -4.42
N ALA A 55 -2.51 -14.00 -5.31
CA ALA A 55 -2.20 -12.64 -4.92
C ALA A 55 -3.34 -11.96 -4.13
N ASP A 56 -4.60 -12.26 -4.46
CA ASP A 56 -5.77 -11.82 -3.69
C ASP A 56 -5.75 -12.41 -2.26
N GLU A 57 -5.35 -13.67 -2.10
CA GLU A 57 -5.16 -14.29 -0.78
C GLU A 57 -4.06 -13.61 0.03
N ILE A 58 -2.91 -13.31 -0.58
CA ILE A 58 -1.79 -12.63 0.10
C ILE A 58 -2.20 -11.21 0.51
N ILE A 59 -2.95 -10.49 -0.33
CA ILE A 59 -3.52 -9.19 0.05
C ILE A 59 -4.44 -9.31 1.28
N ALA A 60 -5.29 -10.33 1.34
CA ALA A 60 -6.15 -10.57 2.49
C ALA A 60 -5.34 -10.90 3.76
N GLN A 61 -4.26 -11.68 3.64
CA GLN A 61 -3.35 -11.98 4.75
C GLN A 61 -2.61 -10.72 5.24
N MET A 62 -2.15 -9.85 4.33
CA MET A 62 -1.57 -8.55 4.67
C MET A 62 -2.57 -7.64 5.42
N GLU A 63 -3.85 -7.67 5.04
CA GLU A 63 -4.91 -6.93 5.75
C GLU A 63 -5.11 -7.41 7.17
N MET A 64 -5.13 -8.74 7.37
CA MET A 64 -5.25 -9.35 8.69
C MET A 64 -4.04 -9.02 9.58
N GLU A 65 -2.83 -9.04 9.02
CA GLU A 65 -1.62 -8.76 9.79
C GLU A 65 -1.53 -7.29 10.20
N ILE A 66 -1.99 -6.35 9.36
CA ILE A 66 -2.08 -4.92 9.71
C ILE A 66 -2.98 -4.68 10.94
N LEU A 67 -3.99 -5.52 11.17
CA LEU A 67 -4.85 -5.43 12.36
C LEU A 67 -4.12 -5.82 13.66
N ASN A 68 -3.08 -6.65 13.57
CA ASN A 68 -2.25 -7.06 14.71
C ASN A 68 -1.11 -6.08 15.02
N ILE A 69 -0.81 -5.15 14.11
CA ILE A 69 0.27 -4.17 14.25
C ILE A 69 -0.17 -2.93 15.06
N PRO A 70 0.71 -2.35 15.91
CA PRO A 70 0.45 -1.10 16.65
C PRO A 70 0.05 0.08 15.76
N THR A 71 -0.82 0.95 16.27
CA THR A 71 -1.42 2.09 15.53
C THR A 71 -0.41 3.06 14.90
N ALA A 72 0.80 3.20 15.45
CA ALA A 72 1.83 4.09 14.92
C ALA A 72 2.38 3.67 13.54
N SER A 73 2.54 2.37 13.29
CA SER A 73 3.02 1.82 12.00
C SER A 73 1.86 1.46 11.06
N ARG A 74 0.66 1.24 11.60
CA ARG A 74 -0.56 0.89 10.85
C ARG A 74 -0.89 1.88 9.74
N THR A 75 -0.83 3.19 10.02
CA THR A 75 -1.19 4.23 9.02
C THR A 75 -0.31 4.18 7.77
N ARG A 76 1.01 3.96 7.94
CA ARG A 76 1.96 3.86 6.82
C ARG A 76 1.73 2.58 6.01
N LEU A 77 1.53 1.45 6.68
CA LEU A 77 1.29 0.16 6.03
C LEU A 77 -0.07 0.11 5.32
N GLN A 78 -1.11 0.75 5.87
CA GLN A 78 -2.40 0.90 5.19
C GLN A 78 -2.29 1.74 3.90
N THR A 79 -1.51 2.82 3.91
CA THR A 79 -1.26 3.59 2.68
C THR A 79 -0.55 2.72 1.64
N LYS A 80 0.50 1.98 2.03
CA LYS A 80 1.19 1.03 1.13
C LYS A 80 0.26 -0.04 0.57
N LEU A 81 -0.55 -0.68 1.42
CA LEU A 81 -1.49 -1.71 1.01
C LEU A 81 -2.52 -1.17 0.00
N ARG A 82 -3.00 0.06 0.17
CA ARG A 82 -3.89 0.70 -0.81
C ARG A 82 -3.21 0.92 -2.16
N LEU A 83 -1.92 1.27 -2.16
CA LEU A 83 -1.14 1.37 -3.40
C LEU A 83 -1.02 0.00 -4.07
N PHE A 84 -0.65 -1.05 -3.33
CA PHE A 84 -0.57 -2.41 -3.84
C PHE A 84 -1.91 -2.90 -4.40
N LYS A 85 -3.03 -2.67 -3.71
CA LYS A 85 -4.38 -2.96 -4.25
C LYS A 85 -4.63 -2.23 -5.56
N SER A 86 -4.25 -0.95 -5.66
CA SER A 86 -4.45 -0.18 -6.90
C SER A 86 -3.60 -0.70 -8.07
N GLU A 87 -2.38 -1.15 -7.80
CA GLU A 87 -1.48 -1.73 -8.81
C GLU A 87 -1.94 -3.12 -9.23
N PHE A 88 -2.40 -3.92 -8.27
CA PHE A 88 -2.99 -5.23 -8.51
C PHE A 88 -4.23 -5.15 -9.41
N GLU A 89 -5.11 -4.19 -9.14
CA GLU A 89 -6.28 -3.94 -9.97
C GLU A 89 -5.91 -3.49 -11.39
N LYS A 90 -4.78 -2.78 -11.59
CA LYS A 90 -4.27 -2.51 -12.93
C LYS A 90 -3.84 -3.80 -13.63
N ILE A 91 -3.08 -4.66 -12.96
CA ILE A 91 -2.62 -5.94 -13.51
C ILE A 91 -3.81 -6.84 -13.89
N LYS A 92 -4.86 -6.92 -13.04
CA LYS A 92 -6.09 -7.66 -13.31
C LYS A 92 -6.82 -7.14 -14.56
N ARG A 93 -6.84 -5.81 -14.75
CA ARG A 93 -7.39 -5.19 -15.97
C ARG A 93 -6.52 -5.46 -17.20
N ASP A 94 -5.20 -5.40 -17.07
CA ASP A 94 -4.27 -5.66 -18.17
C ASP A 94 -4.39 -7.11 -18.65
N LEU A 95 -4.51 -8.07 -17.73
CA LEU A 95 -4.78 -9.48 -18.06
C LEU A 95 -6.12 -9.67 -18.79
N ARG A 96 -7.19 -9.00 -18.32
CA ARG A 96 -8.50 -9.02 -19.02
C ARG A 96 -8.41 -8.42 -20.41
N ARG A 97 -7.66 -7.33 -20.59
CA ARG A 97 -7.43 -6.68 -21.88
C ARG A 97 -6.61 -7.56 -22.81
N ALA A 98 -5.53 -8.17 -22.32
CA ALA A 98 -4.70 -9.10 -23.06
C ALA A 98 -5.46 -10.37 -23.46
N THR A 99 -6.48 -10.77 -22.68
CA THR A 99 -7.35 -11.91 -22.98
C THR A 99 -8.42 -11.56 -24.02
N THR A 100 -9.07 -10.40 -23.89
CA THR A 100 -10.14 -9.94 -24.80
C THR A 100 -9.62 -9.40 -26.14
N GLN A 101 -8.39 -8.87 -26.19
CA GLN A 101 -7.64 -8.67 -27.43
C GLN A 101 -7.19 -10.03 -27.97
N ALA A 102 -8.13 -10.84 -28.44
CA ALA A 102 -7.79 -11.90 -29.37
C ALA A 102 -7.17 -11.26 -30.63
N PRO A 103 -6.14 -11.87 -31.26
CA PRO A 103 -5.66 -11.42 -32.55
C PRO A 103 -6.72 -11.78 -33.60
N THR A 104 -7.72 -10.93 -33.75
CA THR A 104 -8.71 -11.01 -34.84
C THR A 104 -8.08 -10.73 -36.21
N SER A 105 -6.79 -10.36 -36.25
CA SER A 105 -6.03 -10.18 -37.48
C SER A 105 -5.80 -11.48 -38.24
N ASN A 106 -5.55 -12.60 -37.55
CA ASN A 106 -5.06 -13.80 -38.23
C ASN A 106 -6.19 -14.73 -38.69
N SER A 107 -7.35 -14.73 -38.01
CA SER A 107 -8.50 -15.54 -38.43
C SER A 107 -9.25 -14.95 -39.64
N ARG A 108 -8.99 -13.69 -40.01
CA ARG A 108 -9.58 -13.06 -41.19
C ARG A 108 -8.76 -13.33 -42.45
N GLU A 109 -7.43 -13.44 -42.31
CA GLU A 109 -6.52 -13.75 -43.42
C GLU A 109 -6.77 -15.17 -43.97
N GLU A 110 -7.00 -16.15 -43.09
CA GLU A 110 -7.27 -17.54 -43.48
C GLU A 110 -8.66 -17.73 -44.13
N LEU A 111 -9.64 -16.88 -43.81
CA LEU A 111 -10.98 -16.94 -44.40
C LEU A 111 -11.03 -16.34 -45.82
N PHE A 112 -10.06 -15.51 -46.19
CA PHE A 112 -9.96 -14.89 -47.52
C PHE A 112 -9.07 -15.67 -48.50
N SER A 113 -8.28 -16.64 -48.01
CA SER A 113 -7.40 -17.49 -48.84
C SER A 113 -8.14 -18.57 -49.65
N GLY A 114 -9.47 -18.71 -49.51
CA GLY A 114 -10.24 -19.81 -50.08
C GLY A 114 -11.16 -19.49 -51.26
N MET A 115 -11.22 -18.24 -51.74
CA MET A 115 -12.15 -17.83 -52.80
C MET A 115 -11.40 -17.52 -54.10
N ASP A 116 -10.90 -18.57 -54.75
CA ASP A 116 -10.33 -18.53 -56.10
C ASP A 116 -11.33 -19.19 -57.06
N THR A 117 -12.20 -18.41 -57.71
CA THR A 117 -12.80 -18.74 -59.02
C THR A 117 -13.40 -17.48 -59.66
N SER A 118 -12.68 -16.93 -60.63
CA SER A 118 -13.13 -16.46 -61.96
C SER A 118 -14.57 -15.92 -62.11
N ASP A 119 -14.65 -14.63 -62.52
CA ASP A 119 -15.75 -13.93 -63.26
C ASP A 119 -16.44 -12.72 -62.58
N ALA A 120 -15.70 -11.82 -61.90
CA ALA A 120 -16.31 -10.71 -61.15
C ALA A 120 -15.61 -9.33 -61.24
N ASP A 121 -14.93 -8.99 -62.35
CA ASP A 121 -14.11 -7.77 -62.44
C ASP A 121 -14.86 -6.42 -62.37
N LEU A 122 -16.20 -6.41 -62.56
CA LEU A 122 -17.01 -5.19 -62.45
C LEU A 122 -17.70 -5.03 -61.08
N ASP A 123 -18.02 -6.13 -60.39
CA ASP A 123 -18.65 -6.14 -59.06
C ASP A 123 -17.61 -6.11 -57.92
N ALA A 124 -16.38 -6.57 -58.18
CA ALA A 124 -15.29 -6.51 -57.20
C ALA A 124 -14.92 -5.06 -56.79
N SER A 125 -15.02 -4.10 -57.72
CA SER A 125 -14.68 -2.69 -57.45
C SER A 125 -15.69 -1.97 -56.55
N THR A 126 -16.98 -2.24 -56.72
CA THR A 126 -18.08 -1.69 -55.91
C THR A 126 -18.13 -2.38 -54.54
N VAL A 127 -17.85 -3.69 -54.50
CA VAL A 127 -17.71 -4.46 -53.26
C VAL A 127 -16.48 -4.02 -52.46
N ASP A 128 -15.33 -3.74 -53.08
CA ASP A 128 -14.13 -3.24 -52.39
C ASP A 128 -14.36 -1.84 -51.79
N GLN A 129 -15.00 -0.92 -52.52
CA GLN A 129 -15.36 0.40 -51.97
C GLN A 129 -16.34 0.30 -50.80
N ARG A 130 -17.37 -0.54 -50.90
CA ARG A 130 -18.34 -0.74 -49.82
C ARG A 130 -17.70 -1.42 -48.61
N SER A 131 -16.82 -2.38 -48.84
CA SER A 131 -16.00 -3.04 -47.81
C SER A 131 -15.10 -2.04 -47.08
N ARG A 132 -14.43 -1.13 -47.82
CA ARG A 132 -13.59 -0.06 -47.25
C ARG A 132 -14.39 0.94 -46.42
N LEU A 133 -15.59 1.33 -46.88
CA LEU A 133 -16.45 2.23 -46.12
C LEU A 133 -17.00 1.56 -44.85
N LEU A 134 -17.37 0.27 -44.93
CA LEU A 134 -17.79 -0.52 -43.76
C LEU A 134 -16.64 -0.71 -42.76
N THR A 135 -15.43 -1.04 -43.22
CA THR A 135 -14.26 -1.12 -42.32
C THR A 135 -13.87 0.24 -41.75
N GLY A 136 -14.06 1.33 -42.51
CA GLY A 136 -13.91 2.69 -42.00
C GLY A 136 -14.91 3.00 -40.89
N THR A 137 -16.18 2.62 -41.07
CA THR A 137 -17.25 2.84 -40.08
C THR A 137 -17.06 1.97 -38.83
N ASP A 138 -16.66 0.71 -38.98
CA ASP A 138 -16.39 -0.19 -37.87
C ASP A 138 -15.19 0.29 -37.04
N ARG A 139 -14.11 0.73 -37.71
CA ARG A 139 -12.94 1.32 -37.04
C ARG A 139 -13.30 2.61 -36.30
N LEU A 140 -14.17 3.44 -36.87
CA LEU A 140 -14.62 4.66 -36.21
C LEU A 140 -15.48 4.34 -34.97
N GLY A 141 -16.37 3.35 -35.09
CA GLY A 141 -17.20 2.87 -33.98
C GLY A 141 -16.37 2.30 -32.84
N GLU A 142 -15.36 1.48 -33.17
CA GLU A 142 -14.43 0.92 -32.18
C GLU A 142 -13.58 2.02 -31.52
N SER A 143 -13.07 2.97 -32.30
CA SER A 143 -12.31 4.12 -31.78
C SER A 143 -13.16 4.98 -30.84
N SER A 144 -14.41 5.26 -31.22
CA SER A 144 -15.37 6.00 -30.38
C SER A 144 -15.63 5.28 -29.05
N ARG A 145 -15.80 3.95 -29.08
CA ARG A 145 -15.98 3.13 -27.87
C ARG A 145 -14.74 3.17 -26.97
N LYS A 146 -13.55 3.02 -27.54
CA LYS A 146 -12.27 3.13 -26.81
C LYS A 146 -12.09 4.52 -26.19
N LEU A 147 -12.48 5.57 -26.90
CA LEU A 147 -12.42 6.96 -26.40
C LEU A 147 -13.37 7.16 -25.21
N GLN A 148 -14.60 6.64 -25.32
CA GLN A 148 -15.59 6.68 -24.24
C GLN A 148 -15.11 5.89 -23.00
N ASP A 149 -14.54 4.71 -23.22
CA ASP A 149 -13.95 3.90 -22.14
C ASP A 149 -12.75 4.60 -21.50
N SER A 150 -11.88 5.21 -22.30
CA SER A 150 -10.73 5.99 -21.79
C SER A 150 -11.19 7.21 -20.99
N HIS A 151 -12.25 7.89 -21.43
CA HIS A 151 -12.81 9.03 -20.72
C HIS A 151 -13.42 8.60 -19.38
N ARG A 152 -14.18 7.50 -19.37
CA ARG A 152 -14.70 6.91 -18.13
C ARG A 152 -13.57 6.51 -17.18
N LEU A 153 -12.53 5.87 -17.69
CA LEU A 153 -11.36 5.46 -16.90
C LEU A 153 -10.61 6.68 -16.33
N ALA A 154 -10.49 7.76 -17.10
CA ALA A 154 -9.87 8.99 -16.65
C ALA A 154 -10.65 9.61 -15.48
N LEU A 155 -11.98 9.66 -15.57
CA LEU A 155 -12.85 10.15 -14.49
C LEU A 155 -12.77 9.27 -13.23
N GLU A 156 -12.72 7.95 -13.39
CA GLU A 156 -12.55 7.02 -12.27
C GLU A 156 -11.18 7.25 -11.59
N THR A 157 -10.13 7.45 -12.39
CA THR A 157 -8.78 7.75 -11.91
C THR A 157 -8.71 9.10 -11.20
N GLU A 158 -9.40 10.11 -11.71
CA GLU A 158 -9.52 11.42 -11.06
C GLU A 158 -10.19 11.30 -9.68
N ASN A 159 -11.28 10.54 -9.60
CA ASN A 159 -12.00 10.33 -8.35
C ASN A 159 -11.13 9.62 -7.29
N VAL A 160 -10.37 8.60 -7.71
CA VAL A 160 -9.36 7.94 -6.86
C VAL A 160 -8.28 8.94 -6.42
N GLY A 161 -7.80 9.79 -7.32
CA GLY A 161 -6.83 10.85 -7.01
C GLY A 161 -7.35 11.85 -5.97
N ILE A 162 -8.60 12.29 -6.09
CA ILE A 162 -9.27 13.17 -5.12
C ILE A 162 -9.36 12.50 -3.75
N ASN A 163 -9.71 11.22 -3.70
CA ASN A 163 -9.80 10.46 -2.44
C ASN A 163 -8.43 10.31 -1.75
N ILE A 164 -7.38 10.06 -2.54
CA ILE A 164 -6.00 10.02 -2.05
C ILE A 164 -5.59 11.38 -1.47
N LEU A 165 -5.85 12.48 -2.19
CA LEU A 165 -5.55 13.84 -1.71
C LEU A 165 -6.30 14.17 -0.41
N GLY A 166 -7.57 13.78 -0.31
CA GLY A 166 -8.36 13.93 0.92
C GLY A 166 -7.77 13.16 2.10
N THR A 167 -7.35 11.92 1.86
CA THR A 167 -6.71 11.08 2.90
C THR A 167 -5.36 11.66 3.32
N LEU A 168 -4.51 12.08 2.38
CA LEU A 168 -3.21 12.69 2.67
C LEU A 168 -3.36 13.98 3.50
N LYS A 169 -4.37 14.79 3.19
CA LYS A 169 -4.70 15.98 3.98
C LYS A 169 -5.09 15.63 5.43
N GLY A 170 -5.95 14.62 5.61
CA GLY A 170 -6.34 14.14 6.95
C GLY A 170 -5.17 13.53 7.72
N GLN A 171 -4.28 12.80 7.04
CA GLN A 171 -3.04 12.27 7.64
C GLN A 171 -2.10 13.41 8.06
N ARG A 172 -1.92 14.45 7.25
CA ARG A 172 -1.14 15.64 7.62
C ARG A 172 -1.68 16.29 8.88
N GLU A 173 -2.99 16.46 8.98
CA GLU A 173 -3.62 17.06 10.16
C GLU A 173 -3.42 16.19 11.42
N THR A 174 -3.50 14.87 11.28
CA THR A 174 -3.22 13.92 12.37
C THR A 174 -1.76 14.01 12.84
N ILE A 175 -0.81 14.14 11.91
CA ILE A 175 0.61 14.32 12.22
C ILE A 175 0.83 15.64 12.95
N LEU A 176 0.21 16.73 12.48
CA LEU A 176 0.32 18.04 13.13
C LEU A 176 -0.23 18.00 14.57
N ARG A 177 -1.41 17.42 14.78
CA ARG A 177 -1.98 17.25 16.14
C ARG A 177 -1.09 16.38 17.02
N SER A 178 -0.54 15.29 16.49
CA SER A 178 0.38 14.43 17.25
C SER A 178 1.65 15.18 17.66
N ARG A 179 2.18 16.07 16.81
CA ARG A 179 3.34 16.91 17.15
C ARG A 179 3.01 17.94 18.22
N ASP A 180 1.84 18.58 18.15
CA ASP A 180 1.39 19.51 19.19
C ASP A 180 1.18 18.81 20.54
N THR A 181 0.52 17.65 20.56
CA THR A 181 0.33 16.86 21.79
C THR A 181 1.66 16.38 22.38
N LEU A 182 2.64 16.05 21.54
CA LEU A 182 3.99 15.70 21.99
C LEU A 182 4.72 16.90 22.58
N ALA A 183 4.63 18.09 21.96
CA ALA A 183 5.22 19.31 22.49
C ALA A 183 4.59 19.72 23.85
N GLU A 184 3.27 19.56 23.98
CA GLU A 184 2.57 19.79 25.24
C GLU A 184 2.99 18.77 26.32
N SER A 185 3.12 17.49 25.96
CA SER A 185 3.59 16.44 26.86
C SER A 185 5.03 16.66 27.33
N ASP A 186 5.92 17.13 26.47
CA ASP A 186 7.30 17.48 26.82
C ASP A 186 7.35 18.64 27.82
N SER A 187 6.48 19.64 27.65
CA SER A 187 6.33 20.74 28.60
C SER A 187 5.82 20.28 29.97
N ASN A 188 4.92 19.29 30.00
CA ASN A 188 4.42 18.69 31.24
C ASN A 188 5.50 17.83 31.92
N ILE A 189 6.35 17.17 31.15
CA ILE A 189 7.53 16.45 31.63
C ILE A 189 8.55 17.40 32.27
N ASP A 190 8.83 18.57 31.66
CA ASP A 190 9.76 19.54 32.24
C ASP A 190 9.24 20.12 33.56
N ARG A 191 7.92 20.39 33.64
CA ARG A 191 7.26 20.80 34.88
C ARG A 191 7.34 19.72 35.96
N ALA A 192 7.05 18.47 35.61
CA ALA A 192 7.14 17.34 36.53
C ALA A 192 8.59 17.09 37.02
N SER A 193 9.58 17.26 36.13
CA SER A 193 11.00 17.15 36.49
C SER A 193 11.42 18.25 37.47
N LYS A 194 10.96 19.49 37.25
CA LYS A 194 11.21 20.62 38.17
C LYS A 194 10.57 20.41 39.54
N THR A 195 9.35 19.90 39.61
CA THR A 195 8.69 19.62 40.90
C THR A 195 9.36 18.46 41.63
N LEU A 196 9.71 17.38 40.93
CA LEU A 196 10.48 16.25 41.50
C LEU A 196 11.84 16.71 42.04
N LYS A 197 12.58 17.54 41.29
CA LYS A 197 13.86 18.09 41.74
C LYS A 197 13.70 18.98 42.98
N GLY A 198 12.59 19.72 43.08
CA GLY A 198 12.20 20.48 44.27
C GLY A 198 11.92 19.57 45.49
N MET A 199 11.19 18.48 45.29
CA MET A 199 10.92 17.49 46.34
C MET A 199 12.20 16.77 46.80
N ALA A 200 13.06 16.37 45.87
CA ALA A 200 14.33 15.71 46.16
C ALA A 200 15.26 16.62 47.00
N ARG A 201 15.32 17.92 46.67
CA ARG A 201 16.12 18.88 47.44
C ARG A 201 15.60 19.04 48.87
N ARG A 202 14.28 19.18 49.05
CA ARG A 202 13.64 19.26 50.38
C ARG A 202 13.90 17.99 51.20
N MET A 203 13.82 16.81 50.58
CA MET A 203 14.13 15.54 51.22
C MET A 203 15.58 15.47 51.70
N ALA A 204 16.54 15.91 50.89
CA ALA A 204 17.94 15.97 51.28
C ALA A 204 18.18 16.93 52.45
N THR A 205 17.59 18.14 52.42
CA THR A 205 17.69 19.10 53.53
C THR A 205 17.12 18.53 54.82
N ASN A 206 15.94 17.92 54.77
CA ASN A 206 15.32 17.30 55.95
C ASN A 206 16.22 16.19 56.53
N LYS A 207 16.81 15.36 55.67
CA LYS A 207 17.75 14.31 56.10
C LYS A 207 18.99 14.88 56.78
N MET A 208 19.56 15.97 56.24
CA MET A 208 20.70 16.66 56.86
C MET A 208 20.36 17.27 58.22
N ILE A 209 19.17 17.88 58.35
CA ILE A 209 18.68 18.43 59.62
C ILE A 209 18.55 17.33 60.67
N THR A 210 17.97 16.18 60.32
CA THR A 210 17.85 15.04 61.24
C THR A 210 19.21 14.54 61.73
N VAL A 211 20.19 14.40 60.83
CA VAL A 211 21.56 13.99 61.21
C VAL A 211 22.22 15.02 62.13
N ALA A 212 22.06 16.31 61.85
CA ALA A 212 22.61 17.38 62.69
C ALA A 212 22.03 17.35 64.12
N ILE A 213 20.71 17.15 64.27
CA ILE A 213 20.06 17.04 65.59
C ILE A 213 20.63 15.84 66.38
N ILE A 214 20.79 14.69 65.73
CA ILE A 214 21.36 13.48 66.37
C ILE A 214 22.79 13.75 66.85
N LEU A 215 23.63 14.41 66.05
CA LEU A 215 25.01 14.76 66.44
C LEU A 215 25.05 15.71 67.64
N VAL A 216 24.17 16.72 67.68
CA VAL A 216 24.07 17.65 68.81
C VAL A 216 23.65 16.93 70.09
N LEU A 217 22.69 16.00 70.01
CA LEU A 217 22.27 15.20 71.16
C LEU A 217 23.40 14.33 71.70
N ILE A 218 24.17 13.69 70.82
CA ILE A 218 25.35 12.89 71.23
C ILE A 218 26.39 13.78 71.90
N ALA A 219 26.68 14.95 71.34
CA ALA A 219 27.64 15.89 71.92
C ALA A 219 27.23 16.36 73.32
N LEU A 220 25.94 16.66 73.54
CA LEU A 220 25.40 17.02 74.86
C LEU A 220 25.53 15.87 75.87
N ILE A 221 25.23 14.62 75.46
CA ILE A 221 25.39 13.45 76.34
C ILE A 221 26.86 13.29 76.75
N VAL A 222 27.80 13.40 75.80
CA VAL A 222 29.24 13.33 76.08
C VAL A 222 29.68 14.44 77.04
N LEU A 223 29.20 15.67 76.82
CA LEU A 223 29.54 16.82 77.66
C LEU A 223 29.04 16.64 79.10
N ILE A 224 27.82 16.14 79.29
CA ILE A 224 27.25 15.83 80.62
C ILE A 224 28.07 14.75 81.32
N ILE A 225 28.44 13.68 80.61
CA ILE A 225 29.26 12.61 81.17
C ILE A 225 30.63 13.17 81.58
N TRP A 226 31.27 13.95 80.71
CA TRP A 226 32.56 14.58 81.01
C TRP A 226 32.48 15.50 82.22
N SER A 227 31.45 16.36 82.32
CA SER A 227 31.22 17.24 83.47
C SER A 227 30.88 16.52 84.77
N LYS A 228 30.36 15.29 84.70
CA LYS A 228 30.04 14.50 85.89
C LYS A 228 31.25 13.72 86.42
N PHE A 229 32.14 13.32 85.51
CA PHE A 229 33.33 12.51 85.83
C PHE A 229 34.61 13.34 86.00
N ALA A 230 34.65 14.57 85.48
CA ALA A 230 35.65 15.59 85.80
C ALA A 230 35.21 16.39 87.03
#